data_AF-A0A0L7M4G8-F1
#
_entry.id   AF-A0A0L7M4G8-F1
#
_cell.length_a   1.000
_cell.length_b   1.000
_cell.length_c   1.000
_cell.angle_alpha   90.00
_cell.angle_beta   90.00
_cell.angle_gamma   90.00
#
_symmetry.space_group_name_H-M   'P 1'
#
loop_
_entity.id
_entity.type
_entity.pdbx_description
1 polymer ?
#
loop_
_entity_poly.entity_id
_entity_poly.type
_entity_poly.pdbx_seq_one_letter_code
_entity_poly.pdbx_strand_id
1 'polypeptide(L)' 'MKRGIRVKDNCGTAFNSRRIRRTWGWIIFVIQNCEIIIHSKGASFSG' A
#
# COMPACT_ATOMS: atom_id res chain seq x y z
N MET A 1 21.72 16.42 -4.47
CA MET A 1 20.54 15.71 -5.01
C MET A 1 19.81 15.04 -3.86
N LYS A 2 18.66 15.57 -3.38
CA LYS A 2 17.80 14.82 -2.45
C LYS A 2 17.14 13.71 -3.25
N ARG A 3 17.60 12.46 -3.12
CA ARG A 3 16.92 11.31 -3.72
C ARG A 3 15.53 11.25 -3.07
N GLY A 4 14.47 11.48 -3.86
CA GLY A 4 13.11 11.37 -3.37
C GLY A 4 12.81 9.96 -2.88
N ILE A 5 11.86 9.83 -1.96
CA ILE A 5 11.37 8.51 -1.53
C ILE A 5 10.62 7.90 -2.71
N ARG A 6 11.03 6.73 -3.15
CA ARG A 6 10.47 6.04 -4.31
C ARG A 6 9.31 5.16 -3.86
N VAL A 7 8.20 5.13 -4.60
CA VAL A 7 7.08 4.23 -4.27
C VAL A 7 7.23 2.96 -5.10
N LYS A 8 7.17 1.78 -4.49
CA LYS A 8 7.13 0.53 -5.26
C LYS A 8 5.80 0.39 -6.00
N ASP A 9 5.84 -0.12 -7.22
CA ASP A 9 4.68 -0.29 -8.11
C ASP A 9 3.55 -1.11 -7.47
N ASN A 10 3.90 -2.08 -6.62
CA ASN A 10 2.92 -2.89 -5.90
C ASN A 10 2.00 -2.05 -4.98
N CYS A 11 2.47 -0.90 -4.47
CA CYS A 11 1.66 -0.01 -3.65
C CYS A 11 0.48 0.59 -4.45
N GLY A 12 0.72 1.00 -5.70
CA GLY A 12 -0.32 1.49 -6.60
C GLY A 12 -1.33 0.41 -6.95
N THR A 13 -0.86 -0.80 -7.25
CA THR A 13 -1.71 -1.96 -7.55
C THR A 13 -2.59 -2.36 -6.37
N ALA A 14 -2.05 -2.39 -5.16
CA ALA A 14 -2.82 -2.73 -3.96
C ALA A 14 -3.86 -1.66 -3.64
N PHE A 15 -3.52 -0.37 -3.78
CA PHE A 15 -4.47 0.72 -3.62
C PHE A 15 -5.61 0.66 -4.64
N ASN A 16 -5.29 0.43 -5.93
CA ASN A 16 -6.32 0.27 -6.96
C ASN A 16 -7.20 -0.96 -6.73
N SER A 17 -6.63 -2.06 -6.25
CA SER A 17 -7.38 -3.26 -5.88
C SER A 17 -8.37 -2.97 -4.74
N ARG A 18 -7.95 -2.22 -3.70
CA ARG A 18 -8.83 -1.71 -2.65
C ARG A 18 -9.93 -0.79 -3.20
N ARG A 19 -9.57 0.18 -4.04
CA ARG A 19 -10.51 1.17 -4.58
C ARG A 19 -11.59 0.56 -5.48
N ILE A 20 -11.19 -0.32 -6.40
CA ILE A 20 -12.09 -0.87 -7.43
C ILE A 20 -12.84 -2.09 -6.91
N ARG A 21 -12.10 -3.07 -6.34
CA ARG A 21 -12.69 -4.36 -5.96
C ARG A 21 -13.20 -4.40 -4.52
N ARG A 22 -12.94 -3.35 -3.72
CA ARG A 22 -13.19 -3.31 -2.27
C ARG A 22 -12.63 -4.54 -1.53
N THR A 23 -11.61 -5.19 -2.10
CA THR A 23 -11.07 -6.47 -1.61
C THR A 23 -10.29 -6.34 -0.30
N TRP A 24 -9.81 -5.13 0.02
CA TRP A 24 -9.06 -4.85 1.24
C TRP A 24 -9.73 -3.70 1.97
N GLY A 25 -10.05 -3.90 3.25
CA GLY A 25 -10.59 -2.83 4.10
C GLY A 25 -9.52 -1.81 4.47
N TRP A 26 -8.28 -2.26 4.66
CA TRP A 26 -7.14 -1.42 5.02
C TRP A 26 -5.83 -1.92 4.40
N ILE A 27 -4.87 -1.00 4.24
CA ILE A 27 -3.50 -1.24 3.78
C ILE A 27 -2.56 -0.35 4.61
N ILE A 28 -1.50 -0.93 5.17
CA ILE A 28 -0.43 -0.23 5.91
C ILE A 28 0.79 -0.16 4.99
N PHE A 29 1.33 1.05 4.80
CA PHE A 29 2.57 1.29 4.07
C PHE A 29 3.67 1.70 5.05
N VAL A 30 4.91 1.30 4.77
CA VAL A 30 6.10 1.71 5.51
C VAL A 30 7.18 2.18 4.55
N ILE A 31 8.08 3.05 5.04
CA ILE A 31 9.26 3.49 4.30
C ILE A 31 10.44 2.63 4.76
N GLN A 32 11.02 1.87 3.83
CA GLN A 32 12.21 1.06 4.05
C GLN A 32 13.23 1.36 2.96
N ASN A 33 14.47 1.70 3.34
CA ASN A 33 15.56 2.01 2.40
C ASN A 33 15.20 3.06 1.33
N CYS A 34 14.53 4.15 1.74
CA CYS A 34 14.01 5.20 0.85
C CYS A 34 12.97 4.70 -0.17
N GLU A 35 12.35 3.55 0.07
CA GLU A 35 11.24 3.02 -0.72
C GLU A 35 9.97 2.88 0.12
N ILE A 36 8.82 3.32 -0.41
CA ILE A 36 7.51 3.01 0.17
C ILE A 36 7.10 1.62 -0.28
N ILE A 37 6.85 0.74 0.69
CA ILE A 37 6.41 -0.64 0.50
C ILE A 37 5.14 -0.91 1.30
N ILE A 38 4.43 -1.98 0.94
CA ILE A 38 3.29 -2.47 1.72
C ILE A 38 3.83 -3.28 2.88
N HIS A 39 3.51 -2.86 4.11
CA HIS A 39 3.81 -3.61 5.31
C HIS A 39 2.76 -4.71 5.56
N SER A 40 1.48 -4.33 5.51
CA SER A 40 0.38 -5.26 5.73
C SER A 40 -0.92 -4.78 5.08
N LYS A 41 -1.87 -5.68 4.88
CA LYS A 41 -3.21 -5.38 4.34
C LYS A 41 -4.19 -6.43 4.84
N GLY A 42 -5.46 -6.06 4.98
CA GLY A 42 -6.50 -6.96 5.46
C GLY A 42 -7.89 -6.55 5.04
N ALA A 43 -8.84 -7.47 5.18
CA ALA A 43 -10.26 -7.16 5.09
C ALA A 43 -10.68 -6.38 6.36
N SER A 44 -11.62 -5.44 6.20
CA SER A 44 -12.35 -4.95 7.37
C SER A 44 -13.38 -6.02 7.69
N PHE A 45 -13.24 -6.70 8.83
CA PHE A 45 -14.31 -7.54 9.35
C PHE A 45 -15.50 -6.63 9.66
N SER A 46 -16.52 -6.67 8.81
CA SER A 46 -17.87 -6.25 9.15
C SER A 46 -18.56 -7.44 9.79
N GLY A 47 -18.45 -7.54 11.11
CA GLY A 47 -19.40 -8.31 11.92
C GLY A 47 -20.71 -7.54 12.03
#